data_AF-Q7PW05-F1
#
_entry.id   AF-Q7PW05-F1
#
_cell.length_a   1.000
_cell.length_b   1.000
_cell.length_c   1.000
_cell.angle_alpha   90.00
_cell.angle_beta   90.00
_cell.angle_gamma   90.00
#
_symmetry.space_group_name_H-M   'P 1'
#
loop_
_entity.id
_entity.type
_entity.pdbx_description
1 polymer ?
#
loop_
_entity_poly.entity_id
_entity_poly.type
_entity_poly.pdbx_seq_one_letter_code
_entity_poly.pdbx_strand_id
1 'polypeptide(L)'
;LKRDLDHYALILEQTEADILKAQQEGLQLENHLKSLRQTLEKQNRKKFELEEQILELLQDQLTTDKAGEAQGKLLRDTQEKRRELEISMSDTENQLSVVLLELEKWRSLVENSKDVLRKAKLEHDELDADANKYNEEIKLEKERIAAKLRKMDALNRELEQLISKAGGQEMNPDELKLLDVQQDIVEIEAQLKEANASWVKLQSNVVALSEKRSLQLNEINYSRKKLLLAEQKAIKIEALLAEVMNENREIVRSLSALNTRLDAASLELFKTRKVHEKGEQECEVAHHQATERLRDAEMAVLNLEQELKDLGKEIEDCKQEVLEKHREALSWETKCKMSSEAKKFKDEETTQNSEIGIMKAEIHRMQVRYGQLKRMQEKLVHDLENTVHHRENIFESVNAREKVFGGKFKTRSTMQHKINELKNKLKVVFSEISQAEKSLLEIDTAQKLLQAEIENKKHQIEEEKLQTNLIRAETEQASLLKQENLDYIVRHQYRARRYRALANAQQLPKFRNEILIQADLQRQREVNENIAAVVETLQQDFPVQKYNLNKILQLLK
;
A
#
# COMPACT_ATOMS: atom_id res chain seq x y z
N LEU A 1 -26.39 38.07 92.30
CA LEU A 1 -26.71 38.94 91.14
C LEU A 1 -25.48 39.51 90.45
N LYS A 2 -24.68 40.43 91.04
CA LYS A 2 -23.46 40.95 90.38
C LYS A 2 -22.39 39.87 90.11
N ARG A 3 -22.09 39.04 91.12
CA ARG A 3 -21.15 37.90 90.99
C ARG A 3 -21.59 36.85 89.96
N ASP A 4 -22.89 36.62 89.84
CA ASP A 4 -23.42 35.64 88.88
C ASP A 4 -23.34 36.18 87.45
N LEU A 5 -23.61 37.48 87.24
CA LEU A 5 -23.44 38.16 85.96
C LEU A 5 -21.98 38.18 85.48
N ASP A 6 -21.02 38.44 86.38
CA ASP A 6 -19.59 38.41 86.05
C ASP A 6 -19.13 36.98 85.71
N HIS A 7 -19.69 35.96 86.37
CA HIS A 7 -19.41 34.55 86.05
C HIS A 7 -19.96 34.14 84.68
N TYR A 8 -21.19 34.55 84.34
CA TYR A 8 -21.75 34.32 83.02
C TYR A 8 -20.99 35.05 81.92
N ALA A 9 -20.52 36.28 82.16
CA ALA A 9 -19.68 37.02 81.21
C ALA A 9 -18.34 36.32 80.95
N LEU A 10 -17.69 35.81 82.01
CA LEU A 10 -16.44 35.05 81.87
C LEU A 10 -16.63 33.74 81.11
N ILE A 11 -17.74 33.02 81.36
CA ILE A 11 -18.09 31.81 80.61
C ILE A 11 -18.35 32.16 79.15
N LEU A 12 -19.05 33.27 78.86
CA LEU A 12 -19.33 33.71 77.50
C LEU A 12 -18.03 34.02 76.74
N GLU A 13 -17.12 34.78 77.36
CA GLU A 13 -15.82 35.12 76.78
C GLU A 13 -14.95 33.88 76.54
N GLN A 14 -14.97 32.91 77.46
CA GLN A 14 -14.32 31.61 77.27
C GLN A 14 -14.94 30.82 76.12
N THR A 15 -16.28 30.75 76.02
CA THR A 15 -16.95 30.07 74.91
C THR A 15 -16.71 30.74 73.57
N GLU A 16 -16.64 32.07 73.51
CA GLU A 16 -16.29 32.82 72.29
C GLU A 16 -14.84 32.55 71.88
N ALA A 17 -13.91 32.51 72.84
CA ALA A 17 -12.51 32.15 72.58
C ALA A 17 -12.36 30.71 72.07
N ASP A 18 -13.13 29.76 72.64
CA ASP A 18 -13.12 28.36 72.20
C ASP A 18 -13.77 28.19 70.81
N ILE A 19 -14.83 28.95 70.50
CA ILE A 19 -15.42 28.99 69.15
C ILE A 19 -14.41 29.55 68.13
N LEU A 20 -13.70 30.63 68.46
CA LEU A 20 -12.67 31.19 67.57
C LEU A 20 -11.52 30.21 67.33
N LYS A 21 -11.08 29.47 68.36
CA LYS A 21 -10.08 28.41 68.19
C LYS A 21 -10.61 27.28 67.31
N ALA A 22 -11.82 26.79 67.55
CA ALA A 22 -12.43 25.75 66.73
C ALA A 22 -12.62 26.19 65.26
N GLN A 23 -12.93 27.48 65.01
CA GLN A 23 -12.99 28.04 63.67
C GLN A 23 -11.62 28.11 62.99
N GLN A 24 -10.57 28.50 63.72
CA GLN A 24 -9.20 28.52 63.20
C GLN A 24 -8.69 27.11 62.89
N GLU A 25 -8.93 26.14 63.78
CA GLU A 25 -8.61 24.72 63.56
C GLU A 25 -9.39 24.16 62.36
N GLY A 26 -10.67 24.51 62.23
CA GLY A 26 -11.51 24.15 61.08
C GLY A 26 -10.94 24.67 59.76
N LEU A 27 -10.52 25.94 59.71
CA LEU A 27 -9.87 26.55 58.55
C LEU A 27 -8.54 25.88 58.20
N GLN A 28 -7.73 25.51 59.20
CA GLN A 28 -6.47 24.80 58.99
C GLN A 28 -6.71 23.40 58.41
N LEU A 29 -7.68 22.66 58.97
CA LEU A 29 -8.07 21.33 58.46
C LEU A 29 -8.63 21.42 57.04
N GLU A 30 -9.42 22.44 56.71
CA GLU A 30 -9.96 22.63 55.36
C GLU A 30 -8.84 22.93 54.35
N ASN A 31 -7.86 23.75 54.73
CA ASN A 31 -6.68 24.03 53.90
C ASN A 31 -5.81 22.78 53.70
N HIS A 32 -5.62 21.96 54.74
CA HIS A 32 -4.94 20.67 54.62
C HIS A 32 -5.72 19.71 53.69
N LEU A 33 -7.05 19.63 53.82
CA LEU A 33 -7.88 18.83 52.92
C LEU A 33 -7.78 19.30 51.46
N LYS A 34 -7.78 20.61 51.20
CA LYS A 34 -7.58 21.16 49.85
C LYS A 34 -6.21 20.79 49.29
N SER A 35 -5.14 20.93 50.09
CA SER A 35 -3.79 20.51 49.71
C SER A 35 -3.72 19.02 49.39
N LEU A 36 -4.30 18.17 50.25
CA LEU A 36 -4.37 16.72 50.07
C LEU A 36 -5.16 16.32 48.82
N ARG A 37 -6.26 17.01 48.51
CA ARG A 37 -7.01 16.80 47.26
C ARG A 37 -6.18 17.15 46.03
N GLN A 38 -5.46 18.26 46.05
CA GLN A 38 -4.58 18.65 44.94
C GLN A 38 -3.42 17.68 44.74
N THR A 39 -2.81 17.17 45.83
CA THR A 39 -1.78 16.13 45.70
C THR A 39 -2.37 14.82 45.22
N LEU A 40 -3.56 14.42 45.67
CA LEU A 40 -4.25 13.23 45.16
C LEU A 40 -4.54 13.35 43.66
N GLU A 41 -5.05 14.49 43.20
CA GLU A 41 -5.30 14.73 41.77
C GLU A 41 -4.02 14.68 40.94
N LYS A 42 -2.92 15.27 41.42
CA LYS A 42 -1.60 15.18 40.76
C LYS A 42 -1.10 13.74 40.69
N GLN A 43 -1.25 12.96 41.77
CA GLN A 43 -0.86 11.55 41.77
C GLN A 43 -1.74 10.71 40.84
N ASN A 44 -3.04 10.99 40.78
CA ASN A 44 -3.95 10.32 39.85
C ASN A 44 -3.61 10.63 38.39
N ARG A 45 -3.25 11.88 38.05
CA ARG A 45 -2.77 12.22 36.69
C ARG A 45 -1.51 11.44 36.31
N LYS A 46 -0.51 11.41 37.19
CA LYS A 46 0.71 10.61 36.98
C LYS A 46 0.41 9.12 36.85
N LYS A 47 -0.55 8.60 37.62
CA LYS A 47 -1.00 7.22 37.50
C LYS A 47 -1.58 6.95 36.11
N PHE A 48 -2.46 7.81 35.62
CA PHE A 48 -3.04 7.66 34.28
C PHE A 48 -2.00 7.76 33.17
N GLU A 49 -1.07 8.71 33.26
CA GLU A 49 0.05 8.84 32.31
C GLU A 49 0.91 7.58 32.28
N LEU A 50 1.20 6.99 33.44
CA LEU A 50 1.95 5.72 33.52
C LEU A 50 1.15 4.52 32.99
N GLU A 51 -0.14 4.44 33.26
CA GLU A 51 -1.02 3.39 32.72
C GLU A 51 -1.09 3.46 31.19
N GLU A 52 -1.16 4.66 30.62
CA GLU A 52 -1.15 4.88 29.17
C GLU A 52 0.19 4.47 28.54
N GLN A 53 1.32 4.85 29.15
CA GLN A 53 2.66 4.40 28.71
C GLN A 53 2.83 2.88 28.79
N ILE A 54 2.30 2.24 29.83
CA ILE A 54 2.33 0.77 29.97
C ILE A 54 1.51 0.11 28.86
N LEU A 55 0.34 0.66 28.52
CA LEU A 55 -0.51 0.15 27.45
C LEU A 55 0.15 0.30 26.07
N GLU A 56 0.79 1.44 25.80
CA GLU A 56 1.54 1.68 24.57
C GLU A 56 2.70 0.70 24.41
N LEU A 57 3.50 0.51 25.47
CA LEU A 57 4.59 -0.48 25.49
C LEU A 57 4.10 -1.92 25.29
N LEU A 58 2.95 -2.28 25.90
CA LEU A 58 2.35 -3.61 25.69
C LEU A 58 1.86 -3.79 24.26
N GLN A 59 1.27 -2.76 23.66
CA GLN A 59 0.82 -2.78 22.27
C GLN A 59 2.00 -2.92 21.30
N ASP A 60 3.11 -2.22 21.55
CA ASP A 60 4.35 -2.32 20.78
C ASP A 60 4.99 -3.72 20.90
N GLN A 61 5.00 -4.33 22.09
CA GLN A 61 5.46 -5.71 22.25
C GLN A 61 4.58 -6.69 21.48
N LEU A 62 3.25 -6.53 21.54
CA LEU A 62 2.30 -7.44 20.88
C LEU A 62 2.35 -7.31 19.34
N THR A 63 2.61 -6.11 18.82
CA THR A 63 2.85 -5.90 17.39
C THR A 63 4.20 -6.46 16.95
N THR A 64 5.24 -6.30 17.77
CA THR A 64 6.58 -6.86 17.52
C THR A 64 6.55 -8.39 17.52
N ASP A 65 5.85 -9.02 18.47
CA ASP A 65 5.70 -10.47 18.54
C ASP A 65 4.92 -11.02 17.33
N LYS A 66 3.82 -10.37 16.93
CA LYS A 66 3.07 -10.76 15.72
C LYS A 66 3.92 -10.58 14.45
N ALA A 67 4.70 -9.52 14.37
CA ALA A 67 5.64 -9.31 13.28
C ALA A 67 6.72 -10.41 13.28
N GLY A 68 7.26 -10.77 14.44
CA GLY A 68 8.21 -11.86 14.62
C GLY A 68 7.63 -13.23 14.23
N GLU A 69 6.40 -13.53 14.60
CA GLU A 69 5.70 -14.76 14.19
C GLU A 69 5.46 -14.81 12.68
N ALA A 70 5.03 -13.69 12.08
CA ALA A 70 4.84 -13.58 10.64
C ALA A 70 6.16 -13.77 9.88
N GLN A 71 7.24 -13.15 10.36
CA GLN A 71 8.58 -13.26 9.80
C GLN A 71 9.15 -14.68 9.97
N GLY A 72 8.91 -15.32 11.11
CA GLY A 72 9.27 -16.72 11.35
C GLY A 72 8.47 -17.70 10.48
N LYS A 73 7.20 -17.42 10.21
CA LYS A 73 6.40 -18.19 9.25
C LYS A 73 6.93 -18.03 7.83
N LEU A 74 7.19 -16.79 7.39
CA LEU A 74 7.77 -16.52 6.07
C LEU A 74 9.13 -17.20 5.91
N LEU A 75 9.96 -17.21 6.95
CA LEU A 75 11.26 -17.87 6.94
C LEU A 75 11.12 -19.40 6.78
N ARG A 76 10.18 -20.02 7.49
CA ARG A 76 9.87 -21.46 7.35
C ARG A 76 9.36 -21.80 5.95
N ASP A 77 8.40 -21.04 5.45
CA ASP A 77 7.86 -21.22 4.10
C ASP A 77 8.97 -21.09 3.04
N THR A 78 9.89 -20.13 3.23
CA THR A 78 11.04 -19.92 2.34
C THR A 78 12.05 -21.08 2.43
N GLN A 79 12.30 -21.61 3.64
CA GLN A 79 13.18 -22.77 3.83
C GLN A 79 12.59 -24.05 3.22
N GLU A 80 11.29 -24.29 3.37
CA GLU A 80 10.60 -25.43 2.73
C GLU A 80 10.70 -25.33 1.22
N LYS A 81 10.40 -24.15 0.66
CA LYS A 81 10.49 -23.91 -0.79
C LYS A 81 11.90 -24.08 -1.33
N ARG A 82 12.92 -23.66 -0.57
CA ARG A 82 14.33 -23.91 -0.92
C ARG A 82 14.64 -25.40 -0.95
N ARG A 83 14.19 -26.17 0.05
CA ARG A 83 14.37 -27.63 0.08
C ARG A 83 13.66 -28.33 -1.09
N GLU A 84 12.45 -27.91 -1.43
CA GLU A 84 11.73 -28.43 -2.60
C GLU A 84 12.49 -28.16 -3.89
N LEU A 85 13.04 -26.96 -4.05
CA LEU A 85 13.88 -26.61 -5.21
C LEU A 85 15.19 -27.41 -5.23
N GLU A 86 15.85 -27.61 -4.09
CA GLU A 86 17.06 -28.46 -3.98
C GLU A 86 16.76 -29.91 -4.39
N ILE A 87 15.62 -30.47 -3.95
CA ILE A 87 15.19 -31.82 -4.35
C ILE A 87 14.91 -31.86 -5.85
N SER A 88 14.15 -30.90 -6.38
CA SER A 88 13.87 -30.81 -7.82
C SER A 88 15.13 -30.66 -8.65
N MET A 89 16.12 -29.90 -8.18
CA MET A 89 17.40 -29.73 -8.85
C MET A 89 18.17 -31.06 -8.89
N SER A 90 18.27 -31.75 -7.76
CA SER A 90 18.88 -33.08 -7.67
C SER A 90 18.20 -34.10 -8.61
N ASP A 91 16.86 -34.09 -8.68
CA ASP A 91 16.12 -34.94 -9.60
C ASP A 91 16.42 -34.62 -11.07
N THR A 92 16.52 -33.33 -11.42
CA THR A 92 16.87 -32.91 -12.78
C THR A 92 18.32 -33.25 -13.15
N GLU A 93 19.26 -33.16 -12.21
CA GLU A 93 20.65 -33.57 -12.39
C GLU A 93 20.77 -35.09 -12.59
N ASN A 94 19.99 -35.87 -11.85
CA ASN A 94 19.91 -37.32 -12.04
C ASN A 94 19.32 -37.68 -13.41
N GLN A 95 18.23 -37.03 -13.83
CA GLN A 95 17.64 -37.24 -15.15
C GLN A 95 18.63 -36.89 -16.27
N LEU A 96 19.34 -35.76 -16.14
CA LEU A 96 20.38 -35.37 -17.08
C LEU A 96 21.49 -36.43 -17.17
N SER A 97 21.93 -36.96 -16.02
CA SER A 97 22.95 -38.01 -15.96
C SER A 97 22.51 -39.30 -16.67
N VAL A 98 21.23 -39.68 -16.54
CA VAL A 98 20.66 -40.83 -17.26
C VAL A 98 20.63 -40.58 -18.76
N VAL A 99 20.17 -39.41 -19.20
CA VAL A 99 20.12 -39.03 -20.62
C VAL A 99 21.52 -39.00 -21.23
N LEU A 100 22.52 -38.47 -20.51
CA LEU A 100 23.92 -38.47 -20.98
C LEU A 100 24.47 -39.89 -21.13
N LEU A 101 24.16 -40.80 -20.20
CA LEU A 101 24.56 -42.21 -20.30
C LEU A 101 23.92 -42.87 -21.53
N GLU A 102 22.62 -42.64 -21.77
CA GLU A 102 21.93 -43.18 -22.95
C GLU A 102 22.50 -42.62 -24.24
N LEU A 103 22.81 -41.32 -24.28
CA LEU A 103 23.43 -40.67 -25.43
C LEU A 103 24.79 -41.31 -25.76
N GLU A 104 25.60 -41.62 -24.76
CA GLU A 104 26.87 -42.31 -25.01
C GLU A 104 26.71 -43.78 -25.41
N LYS A 105 25.68 -44.48 -24.91
CA LYS A 105 25.32 -45.81 -25.44
C LYS A 105 24.94 -45.74 -26.92
N TRP A 106 24.13 -44.76 -27.31
CA TRP A 106 23.74 -44.56 -28.71
C TRP A 106 24.93 -44.18 -29.60
N ARG A 107 25.82 -43.30 -29.13
CA ARG A 107 27.06 -42.97 -29.84
C ARG A 107 27.93 -44.21 -30.07
N SER A 108 28.13 -45.02 -29.03
CA SER A 108 28.86 -46.28 -29.14
C SER A 108 28.22 -47.25 -30.15
N LEU A 109 26.89 -47.40 -30.12
CA LEU A 109 26.16 -48.25 -31.06
C LEU A 109 26.30 -47.75 -32.51
N VAL A 110 26.20 -46.44 -32.73
CA VAL A 110 26.38 -45.83 -34.05
C VAL A 110 27.80 -46.06 -34.57
N GLU A 111 28.81 -45.90 -33.73
CA GLU A 111 30.20 -46.11 -34.14
C GLU A 111 30.48 -47.58 -34.47
N ASN A 112 29.99 -48.50 -33.65
CA ASN A 112 30.05 -49.94 -33.93
C ASN A 112 29.33 -50.30 -35.24
N SER A 113 28.16 -49.70 -35.49
CA SER A 113 27.40 -49.92 -36.73
C SER A 113 28.17 -49.41 -37.95
N LYS A 114 28.82 -48.25 -37.88
CA LYS A 114 29.69 -47.75 -38.95
C LYS A 114 30.86 -48.69 -39.24
N ASP A 115 31.50 -49.23 -38.19
CA ASP A 115 32.59 -50.19 -38.35
C ASP A 115 32.13 -51.49 -39.02
N VAL A 116 30.97 -52.02 -38.62
CA VAL A 116 30.35 -53.19 -39.29
C VAL A 116 30.04 -52.86 -40.75
N LEU A 117 29.48 -51.69 -41.03
CA LEU A 117 29.15 -51.26 -42.40
C LEU A 117 30.40 -51.10 -43.26
N ARG A 118 31.50 -50.62 -42.68
CA ARG A 118 32.80 -50.50 -43.36
C ARG A 118 33.36 -51.87 -43.74
N LYS A 119 33.29 -52.85 -42.82
CA LYS A 119 33.71 -54.24 -43.09
C LYS A 119 32.84 -54.90 -44.17
N ALA A 120 31.53 -54.77 -44.07
CA ALA A 120 30.60 -55.32 -45.06
C ALA A 120 30.80 -54.70 -46.46
N LYS A 121 31.15 -53.41 -46.55
CA LYS A 121 31.51 -52.78 -47.83
C LYS A 121 32.80 -53.36 -48.41
N LEU A 122 33.85 -53.53 -47.60
CA LEU A 122 35.09 -54.17 -48.04
C LEU A 122 34.85 -55.58 -48.57
N GLU A 123 34.09 -56.41 -47.84
CA GLU A 123 33.71 -57.76 -48.29
C GLU A 123 32.89 -57.73 -49.59
N HIS A 124 31.96 -56.77 -49.73
CA HIS A 124 31.19 -56.61 -50.96
C HIS A 124 32.08 -56.26 -52.14
N ASP A 125 33.00 -55.30 -51.98
CA ASP A 125 33.92 -54.86 -53.03
C ASP A 125 34.85 -56.01 -53.47
N GLU A 126 35.31 -56.85 -52.54
CA GLU A 126 36.09 -58.06 -52.83
C GLU A 126 35.28 -59.09 -53.63
N LEU A 127 34.04 -59.37 -53.21
CA LEU A 127 33.15 -60.28 -53.92
C LEU A 127 32.79 -59.78 -55.33
N ASP A 128 32.59 -58.47 -55.50
CA ASP A 128 32.32 -57.86 -56.81
C ASP A 128 33.55 -57.98 -57.73
N ALA A 129 34.76 -57.82 -57.20
CA ALA A 129 35.99 -58.03 -57.94
C ALA A 129 36.13 -59.49 -58.40
N ASP A 130 35.82 -60.46 -57.54
CA ASP A 130 35.84 -61.88 -57.91
C ASP A 130 34.72 -62.25 -58.90
N ALA A 131 33.53 -61.69 -58.75
CA ALA A 131 32.45 -61.85 -59.72
C ALA A 131 32.84 -61.33 -61.11
N ASN A 132 33.56 -60.21 -61.18
CA ASN A 132 34.10 -59.68 -62.43
C ASN A 132 35.15 -60.62 -63.06
N LYS A 133 36.08 -61.20 -62.27
CA LYS A 133 37.02 -62.21 -62.77
C LYS A 133 36.30 -63.44 -63.34
N TYR A 134 35.33 -63.98 -62.61
CA TYR A 134 34.56 -65.13 -63.10
C TYR A 134 33.75 -64.80 -64.35
N ASN A 135 33.22 -63.58 -64.48
CA ASN A 135 32.55 -63.14 -65.70
C ASN A 135 33.50 -63.09 -66.91
N GLU A 136 34.75 -62.64 -66.72
CA GLU A 136 35.79 -62.66 -67.75
C GLU A 136 36.17 -64.09 -68.14
N GLU A 137 36.35 -64.99 -67.17
CA GLU A 137 36.62 -66.41 -67.43
C GLU A 137 35.48 -67.09 -68.18
N ILE A 138 34.22 -66.84 -67.78
CA ILE A 138 33.03 -67.34 -68.48
C ILE A 138 32.99 -66.83 -69.91
N LYS A 139 33.39 -65.58 -70.17
CA LYS A 139 33.45 -65.02 -71.52
C LYS A 139 34.49 -65.74 -72.38
N LEU A 140 35.69 -65.96 -71.86
CA LEU A 140 36.75 -66.72 -72.54
C LEU A 140 36.31 -68.16 -72.83
N GLU A 141 35.66 -68.81 -71.87
CA GLU A 141 35.20 -70.19 -72.05
C GLU A 141 34.04 -70.28 -73.06
N LYS A 142 33.14 -69.29 -73.10
CA LYS A 142 32.11 -69.18 -74.15
C LYS A 142 32.74 -69.04 -75.54
N GLU A 143 33.79 -68.24 -75.68
CA GLU A 143 34.54 -68.10 -76.95
C GLU A 143 35.19 -69.43 -77.36
N ARG A 144 35.76 -70.18 -76.39
CA ARG A 144 36.35 -71.51 -76.62
C ARG A 144 35.31 -72.55 -77.04
N ILE A 145 34.13 -72.57 -76.41
CA ILE A 145 33.01 -73.44 -76.77
C ILE A 145 32.53 -73.12 -78.19
N ALA A 146 32.37 -71.84 -78.53
CA ALA A 146 31.97 -71.43 -79.88
C ALA A 146 32.98 -71.89 -80.95
N ALA A 147 34.28 -71.84 -80.66
CA ALA A 147 35.32 -72.35 -81.56
C ALA A 147 35.25 -73.89 -81.73
N LYS A 148 35.01 -74.64 -80.64
CA LYS A 148 34.84 -76.10 -80.70
C LYS A 148 33.59 -76.53 -81.46
N LEU A 149 32.47 -75.82 -81.28
CA LEU A 149 31.23 -76.10 -82.02
C LEU A 149 31.41 -75.91 -83.53
N ARG A 150 32.08 -74.85 -83.98
CA ARG A 150 32.41 -74.65 -85.41
C ARG A 150 33.26 -75.78 -85.99
N LYS A 151 34.17 -76.35 -85.20
CA LYS A 151 35.02 -77.48 -85.61
C LYS A 151 34.23 -78.79 -85.68
N MET A 152 33.28 -79.00 -84.76
CA MET A 152 32.36 -80.14 -84.79
C MET A 152 31.44 -80.08 -86.01
N ASP A 153 30.90 -78.90 -86.34
CA ASP A 153 30.07 -78.72 -87.52
C ASP A 153 30.84 -78.98 -88.84
N ALA A 154 32.14 -78.68 -88.87
CA ALA A 154 33.00 -79.01 -90.01
C ALA A 154 33.23 -80.53 -90.13
N LEU A 155 33.50 -81.22 -89.02
CA LEU A 155 33.69 -82.68 -89.00
C LEU A 155 32.39 -83.43 -89.32
N ASN A 156 31.24 -82.95 -88.86
CA ASN A 156 29.95 -83.54 -89.21
C ASN A 156 29.63 -83.40 -90.70
N ARG A 157 30.02 -82.28 -91.35
CA ARG A 157 29.92 -82.11 -92.80
C ARG A 157 30.85 -83.05 -93.58
N GLU A 158 32.04 -83.36 -93.05
CA GLU A 158 32.93 -84.37 -93.63
C GLU A 158 32.40 -85.81 -93.43
N LEU A 159 31.74 -86.06 -92.30
CA LEU A 159 31.11 -87.35 -91.99
C LEU A 159 29.91 -87.64 -92.91
N GLU A 160 29.05 -86.63 -93.15
CA GLU A 160 27.93 -86.73 -94.11
C GLU A 160 28.40 -86.94 -95.56
N GLN A 161 29.56 -86.37 -95.95
CA GLN A 161 30.16 -86.59 -97.26
C GLN A 161 30.78 -87.98 -97.45
N LEU A 162 31.21 -88.64 -96.38
CA LEU A 162 31.78 -90.00 -96.43
C LEU A 162 30.69 -91.08 -96.42
N ILE A 163 29.57 -90.84 -95.73
CA ILE A 163 28.40 -91.73 -95.73
C ILE A 163 27.66 -91.67 -97.10
N SER A 164 27.71 -90.53 -97.80
CA SER A 164 27.24 -90.40 -99.19
C SER A 164 28.12 -91.11 -100.23
N LYS A 165 29.34 -91.56 -99.89
CA LYS A 165 30.32 -92.15 -100.82
C LYS A 165 30.56 -93.66 -100.65
N ALA A 166 30.00 -94.29 -99.62
CA ALA A 166 30.12 -95.72 -99.37
C ALA A 166 28.81 -96.45 -99.70
N GLY A 167 28.38 -96.34 -100.96
CA GLY A 167 27.23 -97.06 -101.51
C GLY A 167 27.42 -98.57 -101.39
N GLY A 168 26.39 -99.22 -100.84
CA GLY A 168 26.40 -100.64 -100.46
C GLY A 168 26.43 -101.62 -101.63
N GLN A 169 26.59 -102.89 -101.26
CA GLN A 169 26.33 -104.02 -102.14
C GLN A 169 25.92 -105.28 -101.36
N GLU A 170 24.91 -105.94 -101.91
CA GLU A 170 24.13 -107.08 -101.41
C GLU A 170 24.88 -108.42 -101.54
N MET A 171 24.61 -109.34 -100.60
CA MET A 171 24.99 -110.76 -100.66
C MET A 171 23.75 -111.67 -100.50
N ASN A 172 23.93 -112.93 -100.87
CA ASN A 172 22.96 -113.93 -101.36
C ASN A 172 21.70 -114.23 -100.49
N PRO A 173 20.46 -114.30 -101.05
CA PRO A 173 19.19 -114.08 -100.31
C PRO A 173 18.64 -115.12 -99.32
N ASP A 174 19.24 -116.29 -99.09
CA ASP A 174 18.65 -117.31 -98.17
C ASP A 174 19.56 -117.72 -97.01
N GLU A 175 20.84 -117.34 -97.01
CA GLU A 175 21.71 -117.33 -95.81
C GLU A 175 21.77 -115.93 -95.17
N LEU A 176 21.49 -114.86 -95.96
CA LEU A 176 21.28 -113.50 -95.47
C LEU A 176 20.01 -113.40 -94.62
N LYS A 177 18.88 -114.03 -94.98
CA LYS A 177 17.65 -113.93 -94.15
C LYS A 177 17.77 -114.57 -92.76
N LEU A 178 18.62 -115.58 -92.59
CA LEU A 178 18.81 -116.21 -91.27
C LEU A 178 19.79 -115.41 -90.40
N LEU A 179 20.87 -114.90 -91.02
CA LEU A 179 21.84 -114.03 -90.36
C LEU A 179 21.29 -112.62 -90.14
N ASP A 180 20.52 -112.06 -91.08
CA ASP A 180 19.78 -110.79 -90.96
C ASP A 180 18.68 -110.93 -89.92
N VAL A 181 17.90 -112.00 -89.85
CA VAL A 181 16.93 -112.12 -88.75
C VAL A 181 17.64 -112.26 -87.40
N GLN A 182 18.81 -112.90 -87.33
CA GLN A 182 19.62 -112.94 -86.10
C GLN A 182 20.32 -111.61 -85.80
N GLN A 183 20.78 -110.89 -86.81
CA GLN A 183 21.43 -109.60 -86.70
C GLN A 183 20.40 -108.51 -86.42
N ASP A 184 19.23 -108.53 -87.05
CA ASP A 184 18.04 -107.73 -86.76
C ASP A 184 17.57 -108.01 -85.33
N ILE A 185 17.57 -109.25 -84.84
CA ILE A 185 17.25 -109.52 -83.43
C ILE A 185 18.31 -108.89 -82.51
N VAL A 186 19.60 -109.03 -82.81
CA VAL A 186 20.68 -108.44 -82.00
C VAL A 186 20.70 -106.90 -82.09
N GLU A 187 20.40 -106.33 -83.25
CA GLU A 187 20.30 -104.90 -83.50
C GLU A 187 19.05 -104.33 -82.85
N ILE A 188 17.90 -104.99 -82.96
CA ILE A 188 16.67 -104.64 -82.25
C ILE A 188 16.88 -104.78 -80.74
N GLU A 189 17.58 -105.80 -80.25
CA GLU A 189 17.94 -105.93 -78.83
C GLU A 189 18.91 -104.83 -78.37
N ALA A 190 19.86 -104.43 -79.21
CA ALA A 190 20.78 -103.32 -78.93
C ALA A 190 20.03 -101.98 -78.92
N GLN A 191 19.15 -101.75 -79.90
CA GLN A 191 18.25 -100.60 -79.98
C GLN A 191 17.27 -100.58 -78.80
N LEU A 192 16.75 -101.73 -78.35
CA LEU A 192 15.91 -101.85 -77.15
C LEU A 192 16.70 -101.53 -75.89
N LYS A 193 17.96 -101.97 -75.79
CA LYS A 193 18.84 -101.61 -74.66
C LYS A 193 19.17 -100.12 -74.66
N GLU A 194 19.43 -99.52 -75.82
CA GLU A 194 19.70 -98.09 -75.95
C GLU A 194 18.44 -97.24 -75.68
N ALA A 195 17.29 -97.67 -76.19
CA ALA A 195 15.98 -97.07 -75.92
C ALA A 195 15.62 -97.20 -74.43
N ASN A 196 15.87 -98.35 -73.80
CA ASN A 196 15.68 -98.52 -72.36
C ASN A 196 16.65 -97.65 -71.56
N ALA A 197 17.93 -97.57 -71.96
CA ALA A 197 18.91 -96.73 -71.28
C ALA A 197 18.59 -95.23 -71.40
N SER A 198 18.13 -94.79 -72.58
CA SER A 198 17.66 -93.42 -72.79
C SER A 198 16.36 -93.14 -72.05
N TRP A 199 15.43 -94.11 -72.00
CA TRP A 199 14.20 -94.02 -71.22
C TRP A 199 14.48 -93.91 -69.72
N VAL A 200 15.37 -94.74 -69.16
CA VAL A 200 15.77 -94.64 -67.74
C VAL A 200 16.45 -93.29 -67.44
N LYS A 201 17.31 -92.79 -68.33
CA LYS A 201 17.90 -91.44 -68.19
C LYS A 201 16.82 -90.36 -68.21
N LEU A 202 15.85 -90.46 -69.12
CA LEU A 202 14.75 -89.50 -69.22
C LEU A 202 13.87 -89.57 -67.97
N GLN A 203 13.54 -90.77 -67.48
CA GLN A 203 12.79 -90.98 -66.24
C GLN A 203 13.53 -90.38 -65.04
N SER A 204 14.84 -90.61 -64.91
CA SER A 204 15.67 -90.03 -63.85
C SER A 204 15.69 -88.50 -63.93
N ASN A 205 15.84 -87.93 -65.13
CA ASN A 205 15.77 -86.48 -65.34
C ASN A 205 14.39 -85.90 -64.97
N VAL A 206 13.30 -86.58 -65.34
CA VAL A 206 11.93 -86.16 -65.00
C VAL A 206 11.72 -86.17 -63.48
N VAL A 207 12.21 -87.21 -62.78
CA VAL A 207 12.15 -87.27 -61.31
C VAL A 207 12.97 -86.12 -60.70
N ALA A 208 14.21 -85.90 -61.15
CA ALA A 208 15.06 -84.80 -60.66
C ALA A 208 14.44 -83.42 -60.91
N LEU A 209 13.83 -83.19 -62.09
CA LEU A 209 13.11 -81.95 -62.39
C LEU A 209 11.85 -81.79 -61.54
N SER A 210 11.14 -82.88 -61.24
CA SER A 210 9.99 -82.87 -60.34
C SER A 210 10.38 -82.51 -58.90
N GLU A 211 11.46 -83.08 -58.38
CA GLU A 211 12.02 -82.73 -57.08
C GLU A 211 12.47 -81.26 -57.03
N LYS A 212 13.17 -80.79 -58.07
CA LYS A 212 13.55 -79.38 -58.20
C LYS A 212 12.34 -78.45 -58.23
N ARG A 213 11.28 -78.81 -58.97
CA ARG A 213 10.02 -78.07 -58.98
C ARG A 213 9.37 -78.01 -57.59
N SER A 214 9.40 -79.12 -56.85
CA SER A 214 8.89 -79.18 -55.48
C SER A 214 9.67 -78.25 -54.53
N LEU A 215 11.00 -78.26 -54.61
CA LEU A 215 11.86 -77.34 -53.85
C LEU A 215 11.59 -75.87 -54.21
N GLN A 216 11.52 -75.54 -55.49
CA GLN A 216 11.21 -74.18 -55.95
C GLN A 216 9.83 -73.71 -55.48
N LEU A 217 8.82 -74.58 -55.49
CA LEU A 217 7.50 -74.26 -54.95
C LEU A 217 7.56 -73.97 -53.44
N ASN A 218 8.36 -74.73 -52.68
CA ASN A 218 8.58 -74.48 -51.26
C ASN A 218 9.29 -73.14 -51.02
N GLU A 219 10.31 -72.80 -51.81
CA GLU A 219 11.01 -71.50 -51.73
C GLU A 219 10.08 -70.33 -52.08
N ILE A 220 9.24 -70.47 -53.11
CA ILE A 220 8.23 -69.47 -53.47
C ILE A 220 7.24 -69.27 -52.32
N ASN A 221 6.74 -70.36 -51.72
CA ASN A 221 5.82 -70.29 -50.59
C ASN A 221 6.46 -69.63 -49.37
N TYR A 222 7.73 -69.94 -49.10
CA TYR A 222 8.48 -69.32 -48.01
C TYR A 222 8.72 -67.82 -48.25
N SER A 223 9.07 -67.44 -49.48
CA SER A 223 9.26 -66.05 -49.88
C SER A 223 7.97 -65.24 -49.80
N ARG A 224 6.83 -65.82 -50.21
CA ARG A 224 5.49 -65.21 -50.03
C ARG A 224 5.17 -64.95 -48.56
N LYS A 225 5.46 -65.90 -47.66
CA LYS A 225 5.28 -65.71 -46.21
C LYS A 225 6.15 -64.58 -45.66
N LYS A 226 7.41 -64.49 -46.10
CA LYS A 226 8.31 -63.38 -45.73
C LYS A 226 7.78 -62.03 -46.21
N LEU A 227 7.32 -61.95 -47.46
CA LEU A 227 6.74 -60.74 -48.04
C LEU A 227 5.51 -60.29 -47.23
N LEU A 228 4.58 -61.21 -46.92
CA LEU A 228 3.40 -60.90 -46.13
C LEU A 228 3.77 -60.37 -44.73
N LEU A 229 4.77 -60.95 -44.07
CA LEU A 229 5.26 -60.45 -42.78
C LEU A 229 5.89 -59.05 -42.90
N ALA A 230 6.60 -58.77 -43.99
CA ALA A 230 7.18 -57.45 -44.24
C ALA A 230 6.09 -56.40 -44.51
N GLU A 231 5.08 -56.71 -45.32
CA GLU A 231 3.92 -55.85 -45.58
C GLU A 231 3.14 -55.54 -44.30
N GLN A 232 2.89 -56.56 -43.46
CA GLN A 232 2.24 -56.36 -42.16
C GLN A 232 3.06 -55.46 -41.22
N LYS A 233 4.40 -55.59 -41.23
CA LYS A 233 5.28 -54.70 -40.46
C LYS A 233 5.28 -53.28 -41.01
N ALA A 234 5.29 -53.11 -42.33
CA ALA A 234 5.22 -51.81 -42.98
C ALA A 234 3.93 -51.06 -42.57
N ILE A 235 2.77 -51.72 -42.65
CA ILE A 235 1.47 -51.13 -42.25
C ILE A 235 1.49 -50.71 -40.77
N LYS A 236 2.07 -51.52 -39.88
CA LYS A 236 2.19 -51.17 -38.46
C LYS A 236 3.09 -49.96 -38.23
N ILE A 237 4.21 -49.88 -38.92
CA ILE A 237 5.13 -48.74 -38.83
C ILE A 237 4.47 -47.47 -39.39
N GLU A 238 3.75 -47.56 -40.51
CA GLU A 238 3.00 -46.44 -41.09
C GLU A 238 1.91 -45.92 -40.14
N ALA A 239 1.18 -46.82 -39.47
CA ALA A 239 0.19 -46.44 -38.47
C ALA A 239 0.82 -45.71 -37.28
N LEU A 240 1.93 -46.23 -36.74
CA LEU A 240 2.66 -45.58 -35.64
C LEU A 240 3.25 -44.22 -36.08
N LEU A 241 3.76 -44.13 -37.31
CA LEU A 241 4.26 -42.87 -37.85
C LEU A 241 3.14 -41.82 -37.95
N ALA A 242 1.95 -42.22 -38.41
CA ALA A 242 0.80 -41.32 -38.49
C ALA A 242 0.34 -40.83 -37.11
N GLU A 243 0.38 -41.70 -36.09
CA GLU A 243 0.08 -41.35 -34.70
C GLU A 243 1.07 -40.31 -34.17
N VAL A 244 2.38 -40.56 -34.28
CA VAL A 244 3.44 -39.61 -33.86
C VAL A 244 3.35 -38.29 -34.64
N MET A 245 3.02 -38.33 -35.93
CA MET A 245 2.81 -37.11 -36.72
C MET A 245 1.61 -36.31 -36.22
N ASN A 246 0.54 -36.96 -35.77
CA ASN A 246 -0.61 -36.27 -35.19
C ASN A 246 -0.26 -35.65 -33.83
N GLU A 247 0.41 -36.40 -32.95
CA GLU A 247 0.90 -35.88 -31.66
C GLU A 247 1.81 -34.67 -31.86
N ASN A 248 2.75 -34.72 -32.81
CA ASN A 248 3.62 -33.58 -33.11
C ASN A 248 2.83 -32.36 -33.58
N ARG A 249 1.78 -32.53 -34.40
CA ARG A 249 0.90 -31.43 -34.80
C ARG A 249 0.15 -30.83 -33.61
N GLU A 250 -0.30 -31.65 -32.67
CA GLU A 250 -0.96 -31.19 -31.44
C GLU A 250 0.00 -30.42 -30.53
N ILE A 251 1.24 -30.91 -30.37
CA ILE A 251 2.30 -30.22 -29.63
C ILE A 251 2.61 -28.86 -30.27
N VAL A 252 2.78 -28.79 -31.60
CA VAL A 252 3.03 -27.53 -32.30
C VAL A 252 1.88 -26.53 -32.12
N ARG A 253 0.61 -26.99 -32.19
CA ARG A 253 -0.54 -26.13 -31.90
C ARG A 253 -0.54 -25.63 -30.45
N SER A 254 -0.23 -26.51 -29.49
CA SER A 254 -0.13 -26.16 -28.07
C SER A 254 0.97 -25.12 -27.83
N LEU A 255 2.16 -25.30 -28.41
CA LEU A 255 3.27 -24.35 -28.34
C LEU A 255 2.89 -22.99 -28.95
N SER A 256 2.22 -22.97 -30.10
CA SER A 256 1.74 -21.73 -30.71
C SER A 256 0.75 -20.99 -29.81
N ALA A 257 -0.16 -21.71 -29.15
CA ALA A 257 -1.13 -21.12 -28.23
C ALA A 257 -0.44 -20.58 -26.96
N LEU A 258 0.57 -21.30 -26.43
CA LEU A 258 1.37 -20.85 -25.30
C LEU A 258 2.20 -19.61 -25.64
N ASN A 259 2.83 -19.56 -26.82
CA ASN A 259 3.57 -18.39 -27.28
C ASN A 259 2.64 -17.17 -27.41
N THR A 260 1.46 -17.33 -28.00
CA THR A 260 0.48 -16.24 -28.11
C THR A 260 0.06 -15.71 -26.73
N ARG A 261 -0.10 -16.61 -25.75
CA ARG A 261 -0.39 -16.22 -24.35
C ARG A 261 0.80 -15.52 -23.69
N LEU A 262 2.02 -15.96 -23.96
CA LEU A 262 3.24 -15.34 -23.45
C LEU A 262 3.40 -13.92 -24.01
N ASP A 263 3.13 -13.72 -25.30
CA ASP A 263 3.16 -12.39 -25.94
C ASP A 263 2.11 -11.46 -25.34
N ALA A 264 0.88 -11.95 -25.13
CA ALA A 264 -0.17 -11.19 -24.48
C ALA A 264 0.18 -10.81 -23.03
N ALA A 265 0.74 -11.74 -22.26
CA ALA A 265 1.20 -11.48 -20.90
C ALA A 265 2.36 -10.48 -20.87
N SER A 266 3.31 -10.58 -21.80
CA SER A 266 4.45 -9.66 -21.93
C SER A 266 3.98 -8.25 -22.27
N LEU A 267 2.98 -8.10 -23.14
CA LEU A 267 2.37 -6.82 -23.46
C LEU A 267 1.67 -6.21 -22.24
N GLU A 268 0.95 -7.01 -21.47
CA GLU A 268 0.26 -6.53 -20.28
C GLU A 268 1.24 -6.14 -19.16
N LEU A 269 2.34 -6.89 -18.99
CA LEU A 269 3.44 -6.51 -18.10
C LEU A 269 4.07 -5.19 -18.52
N PHE A 270 4.30 -4.97 -19.82
CA PHE A 270 4.82 -3.70 -20.33
C PHE A 270 3.88 -2.53 -20.03
N LYS A 271 2.58 -2.69 -20.26
CA LYS A 271 1.59 -1.65 -19.91
C LYS A 271 1.57 -1.37 -18.41
N THR A 272 1.54 -2.42 -17.59
CA THR A 272 1.54 -2.30 -16.12
C THR A 272 2.78 -1.57 -15.63
N ARG A 273 3.96 -1.91 -16.18
CA ARG A 273 5.21 -1.23 -15.88
C ARG A 273 5.16 0.26 -16.24
N LYS A 274 4.62 0.60 -17.42
CA LYS A 274 4.48 2.00 -17.84
C LYS A 274 3.54 2.80 -16.93
N VAL A 275 2.45 2.18 -16.47
CA VAL A 275 1.54 2.80 -15.49
C VAL A 275 2.23 2.98 -14.14
N HIS A 276 3.00 1.99 -13.68
CA HIS A 276 3.79 2.09 -12.46
C HIS A 276 4.84 3.20 -12.54
N GLU A 277 5.65 3.26 -13.60
CA GLU A 277 6.66 4.31 -13.82
C GLU A 277 6.00 5.71 -13.82
N LYS A 278 4.82 5.85 -14.42
CA LYS A 278 4.06 7.11 -14.38
C LYS A 278 3.61 7.46 -12.95
N GLY A 279 3.06 6.50 -12.21
CA GLY A 279 2.63 6.71 -10.83
C GLY A 279 3.78 7.02 -9.88
N GLU A 280 4.94 6.40 -10.09
CA GLU A 280 6.18 6.68 -9.36
C GLU A 280 6.67 8.10 -9.60
N GLN A 281 6.68 8.55 -10.86
CA GLN A 281 7.02 9.93 -11.20
C GLN A 281 6.04 10.96 -10.61
N GLU A 282 4.73 10.67 -10.64
CA GLU A 282 3.72 11.52 -10.01
C GLU A 282 3.91 11.59 -8.48
N CYS A 283 4.27 10.47 -7.84
CA CYS A 283 4.57 10.40 -6.41
C CYS A 283 5.83 11.22 -6.05
N GLU A 284 6.90 11.10 -6.84
CA GLU A 284 8.13 11.88 -6.64
C GLU A 284 7.86 13.38 -6.73
N VAL A 285 7.09 13.81 -7.74
CA VAL A 285 6.69 15.22 -7.90
C VAL A 285 5.84 15.69 -6.72
N ALA A 286 4.86 14.90 -6.28
CA ALA A 286 4.01 15.24 -5.14
C ALA A 286 4.82 15.34 -3.83
N HIS A 287 5.75 14.42 -3.61
CA HIS A 287 6.66 14.45 -2.46
C HIS A 287 7.54 15.70 -2.48
N HIS A 288 8.13 16.05 -3.63
CA HIS A 288 8.92 17.26 -3.76
C HIS A 288 8.10 18.52 -3.47
N GLN A 289 6.88 18.62 -4.03
CA GLN A 289 5.98 19.75 -3.76
C GLN A 289 5.56 19.85 -2.29
N ALA A 290 5.30 18.72 -1.62
CA ALA A 290 4.99 18.71 -0.20
C ALA A 290 6.17 19.16 0.65
N THR A 291 7.39 18.75 0.28
CA THR A 291 8.64 19.14 0.96
C THR A 291 8.89 20.64 0.81
N GLU A 292 8.72 21.20 -0.39
CA GLU A 292 8.85 22.66 -0.60
C GLU A 292 7.80 23.45 0.18
N ARG A 293 6.53 23.01 0.19
CA ARG A 293 5.48 23.65 1.02
C ARG A 293 5.80 23.60 2.51
N LEU A 294 6.36 22.49 2.99
CA LEU A 294 6.79 22.38 4.38
C LEU A 294 7.91 23.37 4.67
N ARG A 295 8.92 23.47 3.80
CA ARG A 295 10.03 24.41 3.92
C ARG A 295 9.55 25.86 3.93
N ASP A 296 8.60 26.22 3.07
CA ASP A 296 7.99 27.56 3.04
C ASP A 296 7.24 27.86 4.35
N ALA A 297 6.48 26.88 4.88
CA ALA A 297 5.78 27.02 6.14
C ALA A 297 6.74 27.16 7.33
N GLU A 298 7.81 26.37 7.37
CA GLU A 298 8.88 26.46 8.38
C GLU A 298 9.55 27.84 8.35
N MET A 299 9.86 28.36 7.15
CA MET A 299 10.41 29.71 6.99
C MET A 299 9.43 30.80 7.45
N ALA A 300 8.13 30.65 7.18
CA ALA A 300 7.12 31.58 7.67
C ALA A 300 7.03 31.58 9.20
N VAL A 301 7.11 30.40 9.84
CA VAL A 301 7.15 30.29 11.31
C VAL A 301 8.38 30.98 11.88
N LEU A 302 9.57 30.76 11.31
CA LEU A 302 10.79 31.42 11.77
C LEU A 302 10.70 32.96 11.67
N ASN A 303 10.07 33.47 10.60
CA ASN A 303 9.84 34.92 10.45
C ASN A 303 8.90 35.45 11.53
N LEU A 304 7.79 34.76 11.80
CA LEU A 304 6.85 35.13 12.87
C LEU A 304 7.49 35.07 14.26
N GLU A 305 8.34 34.08 14.52
CA GLU A 305 9.11 34.00 15.76
C GLU A 305 10.07 35.18 15.92
N GLN A 306 10.68 35.63 14.82
CA GLN A 306 11.54 36.80 14.82
C GLN A 306 10.73 38.09 15.09
N GLU A 307 9.59 38.26 14.44
CA GLU A 307 8.67 39.38 14.69
C GLU A 307 8.18 39.41 16.15
N LEU A 308 7.83 38.25 16.73
CA LEU A 308 7.46 38.15 18.15
C LEU A 308 8.60 38.55 19.09
N LYS A 309 9.84 38.18 18.78
CA LYS A 309 11.01 38.59 19.56
C LYS A 309 11.22 40.10 19.48
N ASP A 310 11.06 40.70 18.32
CA ASP A 310 11.25 42.13 18.12
C ASP A 310 10.13 42.94 18.80
N LEU A 311 8.87 42.52 18.67
CA LEU A 311 7.75 43.06 19.45
C LEU A 311 7.98 42.91 20.97
N GLY A 312 8.53 41.78 21.41
CA GLY A 312 8.90 41.56 22.80
C GLY A 312 9.93 42.56 23.32
N LYS A 313 10.91 42.93 22.50
CA LYS A 313 11.89 44.00 22.83
C LYS A 313 11.21 45.36 22.88
N GLU A 314 10.38 45.69 21.88
CA GLU A 314 9.65 46.97 21.85
C GLU A 314 8.75 47.16 23.08
N ILE A 315 8.11 46.09 23.56
CA ILE A 315 7.32 46.12 24.79
C ILE A 315 8.19 46.41 26.02
N GLU A 316 9.36 45.79 26.13
CA GLU A 316 10.26 46.02 27.27
C GLU A 316 10.85 47.44 27.23
N ASP A 317 11.20 47.94 26.04
CA ASP A 317 11.65 49.32 25.83
C ASP A 317 10.55 50.32 26.23
N CYS A 318 9.30 50.11 25.78
CA CYS A 318 8.15 50.93 26.19
C CYS A 318 7.93 50.88 27.70
N LYS A 319 8.05 49.70 28.32
CA LYS A 319 7.92 49.53 29.77
C LYS A 319 9.01 50.29 30.52
N GLN A 320 10.25 50.28 30.02
CA GLN A 320 11.34 51.06 30.60
C GLN A 320 11.05 52.57 30.48
N GLU A 321 10.59 53.05 29.33
CA GLU A 321 10.19 54.44 29.14
C GLU A 321 9.07 54.86 30.11
N VAL A 322 8.04 54.04 30.27
CA VAL A 322 6.94 54.30 31.22
C VAL A 322 7.46 54.38 32.66
N LEU A 323 8.36 53.49 33.07
CA LEU A 323 8.98 53.54 34.40
C LEU A 323 9.80 54.82 34.61
N GLU A 324 10.54 55.26 33.59
CA GLU A 324 11.27 56.53 33.63
C GLU A 324 10.32 57.73 33.76
N LYS A 325 9.24 57.78 32.97
CA LYS A 325 8.21 58.82 33.09
C LYS A 325 7.50 58.80 34.44
N HIS A 326 7.29 57.62 35.03
CA HIS A 326 6.73 57.52 36.38
C HIS A 326 7.69 58.09 37.44
N ARG A 327 9.00 57.82 37.33
CA ARG A 327 10.03 58.41 38.21
C ARG A 327 10.10 59.94 38.05
N GLU A 328 10.06 60.44 36.81
CA GLU A 328 10.00 61.88 36.54
C GLU A 328 8.76 62.51 37.18
N ALA A 329 7.58 61.92 37.00
CA ALA A 329 6.32 62.39 37.58
C ALA A 329 6.37 62.43 39.12
N LEU A 330 6.90 61.39 39.76
CA LEU A 330 7.07 61.34 41.22
C LEU A 330 8.03 62.44 41.73
N SER A 331 9.11 62.70 40.99
CA SER A 331 10.05 63.80 41.29
C SER A 331 9.34 65.16 41.23
N TRP A 332 8.54 65.39 40.19
CA TRP A 332 7.74 66.60 40.06
C TRP A 332 6.68 66.74 41.15
N GLU A 333 6.00 65.65 41.51
CA GLU A 333 5.04 65.64 42.61
C GLU A 333 5.71 66.04 43.94
N THR A 334 6.90 65.50 44.20
CA THR A 334 7.70 65.84 45.39
C THR A 334 8.12 67.31 45.39
N LYS A 335 8.62 67.83 44.26
CA LYS A 335 8.94 69.26 44.11
C LYS A 335 7.72 70.15 44.33
N CYS A 336 6.56 69.78 43.79
CA CYS A 336 5.31 70.50 43.99
C CYS A 336 4.85 70.49 45.45
N LYS A 337 4.97 69.35 46.16
CA LYS A 337 4.69 69.25 47.60
C LYS A 337 5.61 70.17 48.40
N MET A 338 6.92 70.09 48.18
CA MET A 338 7.91 70.96 48.84
C MET A 338 7.63 72.45 48.58
N SER A 339 7.33 72.83 47.33
CA SER A 339 6.99 74.21 47.00
C SER A 339 5.69 74.66 47.66
N SER A 340 4.71 73.77 47.79
CA SER A 340 3.43 74.05 48.46
C SER A 340 3.63 74.23 49.96
N GLU A 341 4.46 73.40 50.59
CA GLU A 341 4.84 73.52 52.00
C GLU A 341 5.66 74.78 52.27
N ALA A 342 6.65 75.08 51.44
CA ALA A 342 7.44 76.31 51.53
C ALA A 342 6.55 77.56 51.39
N LYS A 343 5.55 77.51 50.50
CA LYS A 343 4.55 78.58 50.39
C LYS A 343 3.70 78.69 51.64
N LYS A 344 3.19 77.57 52.19
CA LYS A 344 2.42 77.57 53.45
C LYS A 344 3.23 78.16 54.60
N PHE A 345 4.48 77.75 54.77
CA PHE A 345 5.39 78.27 55.79
C PHE A 345 5.57 79.79 55.66
N LYS A 346 5.80 80.28 54.43
CA LYS A 346 5.89 81.72 54.17
C LYS A 346 4.57 82.45 54.45
N ASP A 347 3.44 81.89 54.03
CA ASP A 347 2.12 82.48 54.26
C ASP A 347 1.82 82.55 55.78
N GLU A 348 2.17 81.51 56.54
CA GLU A 348 2.11 81.48 58.02
C GLU A 348 3.01 82.56 58.63
N GLU A 349 4.25 82.71 58.16
CA GLU A 349 5.19 83.74 58.61
C GLU A 349 4.69 85.17 58.32
N THR A 350 3.95 85.37 57.22
CA THR A 350 3.37 86.69 56.87
C THR A 350 2.04 87.00 57.57
N THR A 351 1.43 86.03 58.25
CA THR A 351 0.14 86.22 58.93
C THR A 351 0.30 87.14 60.15
N GLN A 352 -0.70 87.97 60.48
CA GLN A 352 -0.64 88.93 61.60
C GLN A 352 -0.36 88.28 62.97
N ASN A 353 -0.66 87.00 63.13
CA ASN A 353 -0.43 86.22 64.34
C ASN A 353 0.97 85.57 64.40
N SER A 354 1.81 85.73 63.38
CA SER A 354 3.19 85.25 63.41
C SER A 354 4.05 86.12 64.34
N GLU A 355 5.21 85.61 64.76
CA GLU A 355 6.16 86.38 65.58
C GLU A 355 6.57 87.71 64.90
N ILE A 356 6.76 87.68 63.57
CA ILE A 356 7.05 88.87 62.76
C ILE A 356 5.83 89.79 62.69
N GLY A 357 4.62 89.24 62.56
CA GLY A 357 3.36 89.99 62.61
C GLY A 357 3.16 90.72 63.93
N ILE A 358 3.41 90.04 65.05
CA ILE A 358 3.36 90.58 66.41
C ILE A 358 4.43 91.67 66.59
N MET A 359 5.67 91.43 66.15
CA MET A 359 6.73 92.45 66.17
C MET A 359 6.37 93.68 65.34
N LYS A 360 5.80 93.52 64.13
CA LYS A 360 5.34 94.65 63.31
C LYS A 360 4.20 95.42 63.97
N ALA A 361 3.24 94.73 64.59
CA ALA A 361 2.16 95.36 65.33
C ALA A 361 2.71 96.15 66.54
N GLU A 362 3.70 95.61 67.25
CA GLU A 362 4.35 96.29 68.37
C GLU A 362 5.22 97.48 67.91
N ILE A 363 5.95 97.36 66.81
CA ILE A 363 6.65 98.49 66.17
C ILE A 363 5.65 99.57 65.79
N HIS A 364 4.52 99.21 65.18
CA HIS A 364 3.48 100.19 64.86
C HIS A 364 2.91 100.85 66.12
N ARG A 365 2.70 100.07 67.19
CA ARG A 365 2.29 100.58 68.50
C ARG A 365 3.32 101.56 69.09
N MET A 366 4.61 101.24 69.00
CA MET A 366 5.71 102.10 69.40
C MET A 366 5.84 103.34 68.50
N GLN A 367 5.61 103.23 67.20
CA GLN A 367 5.59 104.36 66.26
C GLN A 367 4.42 105.30 66.54
N VAL A 368 3.24 104.77 66.86
CA VAL A 368 2.09 105.56 67.30
C VAL A 368 2.42 106.25 68.62
N ARG A 369 3.03 105.55 69.57
CA ARG A 369 3.49 106.14 70.85
C ARG A 369 4.55 107.22 70.62
N TYR A 370 5.50 106.99 69.72
CA TYR A 370 6.50 107.97 69.32
C TYR A 370 5.86 109.20 68.65
N GLY A 371 4.88 108.99 67.76
CA GLY A 371 4.09 110.07 67.16
C GLY A 371 3.28 110.85 68.19
N GLN A 372 2.73 110.18 69.21
CA GLN A 372 2.07 110.83 70.34
C GLN A 372 3.08 111.64 71.18
N LEU A 373 4.28 111.11 71.43
CA LEU A 373 5.37 111.84 72.11
C LEU A 373 5.83 113.04 71.31
N LYS A 374 6.01 112.91 69.99
CA LYS A 374 6.36 114.00 69.09
C LYS A 374 5.28 115.08 69.09
N ARG A 375 3.99 114.69 69.07
CA ARG A 375 2.89 115.63 69.27
C ARG A 375 2.92 116.29 70.64
N MET A 376 3.28 115.59 71.72
CA MET A 376 3.45 116.22 73.04
C MET A 376 4.63 117.18 73.08
N GLN A 377 5.71 116.88 72.37
CA GLN A 377 6.85 117.79 72.20
C GLN A 377 6.46 119.03 71.39
N GLU A 378 5.74 118.86 70.27
CA GLU A 378 5.17 119.95 69.49
C GLU A 378 4.16 120.75 70.32
N LYS A 379 3.39 120.10 71.20
CA LYS A 379 2.48 120.76 72.15
C LYS A 379 3.23 121.59 73.19
N LEU A 380 4.38 121.12 73.68
CA LEU A 380 5.24 121.88 74.61
C LEU A 380 5.87 123.11 73.94
N VAL A 381 6.29 122.97 72.68
CA VAL A 381 6.80 124.10 71.87
C VAL A 381 5.68 125.10 71.59
N HIS A 382 4.48 124.60 71.25
CA HIS A 382 3.29 125.40 71.05
C HIS A 382 2.79 126.08 72.36
N ASP A 383 2.95 125.45 73.52
CA ASP A 383 2.59 126.01 74.83
C ASP A 383 3.58 127.11 75.28
N LEU A 384 4.83 127.09 74.79
CA LEU A 384 5.82 128.17 74.94
C LEU A 384 5.54 129.36 73.99
N GLU A 385 4.99 129.09 72.80
CA GLU A 385 4.56 130.13 71.84
C GLU A 385 3.19 130.75 72.23
N ASN A 386 2.32 129.99 72.90
CA ASN A 386 0.97 130.39 73.31
C ASN A 386 0.87 131.25 74.59
N THR A 387 1.96 131.50 75.33
CA THR A 387 1.95 132.44 76.48
C THR A 387 2.06 133.92 76.06
N VAL A 388 2.35 134.19 74.78
CA VAL A 388 2.47 135.55 74.21
C VAL A 388 1.32 135.90 73.25
N HIS A 389 0.45 134.95 72.88
CA HIS A 389 -0.52 135.16 71.80
C HIS A 389 -1.98 134.78 72.10
N HIS A 390 -2.47 135.04 73.32
CA HIS A 390 -3.89 135.34 73.69
C HIS A 390 -4.18 134.86 75.15
N ARG A 391 -4.36 135.67 76.21
CA ARG A 391 -4.76 137.07 76.41
C ARG A 391 -5.79 137.68 75.47
N GLU A 392 -6.51 136.84 74.74
CA GLU A 392 -7.71 137.27 74.01
C GLU A 392 -8.51 136.01 73.67
N ASN A 393 -9.39 135.70 74.61
CA ASN A 393 -10.74 135.25 74.32
C ASN A 393 -10.92 133.82 73.81
N ILE A 394 -10.92 132.96 74.82
CA ILE A 394 -11.83 131.82 75.01
C ILE A 394 -13.30 132.24 74.75
N PHE A 395 -14.00 131.54 73.85
CA PHE A 395 -15.32 130.96 74.12
C PHE A 395 -15.70 129.88 73.07
N GLU A 396 -15.93 128.65 73.58
CA GLU A 396 -16.70 127.52 73.00
C GLU A 396 -16.13 126.77 71.76
N SER A 397 -15.57 125.54 71.79
CA SER A 397 -15.94 124.27 72.47
C SER A 397 -17.30 123.73 71.96
N VAL A 398 -17.49 122.57 71.30
CA VAL A 398 -17.25 121.19 71.77
C VAL A 398 -17.66 120.16 70.69
N ASN A 399 -16.70 119.30 70.32
CA ASN A 399 -16.72 117.81 70.15
C ASN A 399 -17.48 117.12 69.00
N ALA A 400 -16.81 116.29 68.15
CA ALA A 400 -16.42 114.86 68.33
C ALA A 400 -17.62 113.87 68.34
N ARG A 401 -17.68 112.71 67.66
CA ARG A 401 -16.66 111.69 67.28
C ARG A 401 -17.32 110.51 66.47
N GLU A 402 -16.49 109.75 65.73
CA GLU A 402 -16.44 108.25 65.53
C GLU A 402 -17.66 107.45 64.99
N LYS A 403 -17.61 106.25 64.38
CA LYS A 403 -16.65 105.31 63.72
C LYS A 403 -17.48 104.08 63.24
N VAL A 404 -16.87 103.23 62.40
CA VAL A 404 -16.88 101.73 62.41
C VAL A 404 -17.45 101.04 61.15
N PHE A 405 -16.53 100.31 60.51
CA PHE A 405 -16.68 99.24 59.53
C PHE A 405 -17.09 97.91 60.20
N GLY A 406 -17.87 97.06 59.51
CA GLY A 406 -18.08 95.66 59.90
C GLY A 406 -18.64 94.80 58.77
N GLY A 407 -17.91 93.76 58.37
CA GLY A 407 -18.09 93.01 57.11
C GLY A 407 -19.08 91.84 57.11
N LYS A 408 -19.18 91.18 55.93
CA LYS A 408 -19.38 89.73 55.70
C LYS A 408 -19.39 89.41 54.20
N PHE A 409 -18.28 88.87 53.71
CA PHE A 409 -18.23 88.05 52.50
C PHE A 409 -18.28 86.57 52.94
N LYS A 410 -19.22 85.77 52.41
CA LYS A 410 -19.10 84.30 52.22
C LYS A 410 -20.34 83.72 51.51
N THR A 411 -20.39 83.80 50.17
CA THR A 411 -21.35 83.01 49.35
C THR A 411 -20.86 82.77 47.90
N ARG A 412 -19.61 82.32 47.71
CA ARG A 412 -19.11 81.93 46.37
C ARG A 412 -18.25 80.64 46.36
N SER A 413 -17.57 80.34 47.46
CA SER A 413 -16.66 79.17 47.56
C SER A 413 -17.36 77.82 47.64
N THR A 414 -18.54 77.74 48.26
CA THR A 414 -19.28 76.48 48.46
C THR A 414 -20.00 76.01 47.19
N MET A 415 -20.51 76.95 46.38
CA MET A 415 -21.05 76.67 45.04
C MET A 415 -19.97 76.19 44.07
N GLN A 416 -18.78 76.80 44.09
CA GLN A 416 -17.69 76.43 43.18
C GLN A 416 -17.11 75.03 43.48
N HIS A 417 -17.03 74.65 44.76
CA HIS A 417 -16.63 73.29 45.15
C HIS A 417 -17.64 72.24 44.70
N LYS A 418 -18.95 72.49 44.88
CA LYS A 418 -20.01 71.57 44.42
C LYS A 418 -20.00 71.40 42.90
N ILE A 419 -19.74 72.47 42.15
CA ILE A 419 -19.60 72.45 40.69
C ILE A 419 -18.37 71.63 40.25
N ASN A 420 -17.23 71.79 40.91
CA ASN A 420 -16.02 71.02 40.59
C ASN A 420 -16.17 69.54 40.95
N GLU A 421 -16.85 69.23 42.06
CA GLU A 421 -17.15 67.85 42.46
C GLU A 421 -18.09 67.16 41.47
N LEU A 422 -19.13 67.85 40.99
CA LEU A 422 -20.03 67.36 39.94
C LEU A 422 -19.31 67.22 38.59
N LYS A 423 -18.38 68.12 38.24
CA LYS A 423 -17.54 67.99 37.03
C LYS A 423 -16.60 66.80 37.10
N ASN A 424 -16.03 66.51 38.27
CA ASN A 424 -15.18 65.34 38.45
C ASN A 424 -15.99 64.04 38.40
N LYS A 425 -17.18 63.99 39.02
CA LYS A 425 -18.11 62.86 38.88
C LYS A 425 -18.55 62.66 37.43
N LEU A 426 -18.84 63.74 36.71
CA LEU A 426 -19.17 63.69 35.28
C LEU A 426 -18.01 63.14 34.45
N LYS A 427 -16.76 63.52 34.73
CA LYS A 427 -15.58 62.95 34.06
C LYS A 427 -15.40 61.46 34.32
N VAL A 428 -15.60 61.01 35.56
CA VAL A 428 -15.53 59.58 35.92
C VAL A 428 -16.61 58.80 35.19
N VAL A 429 -17.84 59.30 35.17
CA VAL A 429 -18.95 58.69 34.41
C VAL A 429 -18.64 58.67 32.90
N PHE A 430 -18.05 59.72 32.32
CA PHE A 430 -17.63 59.71 30.92
C PHE A 430 -16.50 58.69 30.64
N SER A 431 -15.55 58.52 31.56
CA SER A 431 -14.52 57.47 31.40
C SER A 431 -15.10 56.07 31.52
N GLU A 432 -16.07 55.86 32.43
CA GLU A 432 -16.79 54.60 32.58
C GLU A 432 -17.65 54.29 31.33
N ILE A 433 -18.33 55.29 30.76
CA ILE A 433 -19.08 55.17 29.50
C ILE A 433 -18.12 54.82 28.35
N SER A 434 -16.99 55.52 28.21
CA SER A 434 -16.02 55.22 27.15
C SER A 434 -15.39 53.84 27.29
N GLN A 435 -15.16 53.38 28.52
CA GLN A 435 -14.67 52.03 28.78
C GLN A 435 -15.74 50.97 28.50
N ALA A 436 -17.01 51.24 28.84
CA ALA A 436 -18.13 50.39 28.48
C ALA A 436 -18.31 50.31 26.95
N GLU A 437 -18.22 51.42 26.21
CA GLU A 437 -18.28 51.46 24.75
C GLU A 437 -17.16 50.63 24.09
N LYS A 438 -15.93 50.73 24.61
CA LYS A 438 -14.81 49.88 24.15
C LYS A 438 -15.08 48.40 24.38
N SER A 439 -15.55 48.04 25.60
CA SER A 439 -15.89 46.65 25.91
C SER A 439 -17.03 46.12 25.04
N LEU A 440 -18.00 46.98 24.68
CA LEU A 440 -19.12 46.62 23.81
C LEU A 440 -18.64 46.37 22.38
N LEU A 441 -17.71 47.18 21.88
CA LEU A 441 -17.06 46.96 20.58
C LEU A 441 -16.26 45.65 20.56
N GLU A 442 -15.47 45.39 21.59
CA GLU A 442 -14.72 44.13 21.74
C GLU A 442 -15.65 42.91 21.75
N ILE A 443 -16.76 42.97 22.50
CA ILE A 443 -17.77 41.91 22.55
C ILE A 443 -18.45 41.73 21.18
N ASP A 444 -18.80 42.80 20.46
CA ASP A 444 -19.41 42.72 19.11
C ASP A 444 -18.44 42.10 18.09
N THR A 445 -17.15 42.46 18.15
CA THR A 445 -16.13 41.85 17.28
C THR A 445 -15.93 40.37 17.61
N ALA A 446 -15.87 39.99 18.89
CA ALA A 446 -15.76 38.60 19.31
C ALA A 446 -17.00 37.78 18.91
N GLN A 447 -18.20 38.37 19.02
CA GLN A 447 -19.45 37.75 18.57
C GLN A 447 -19.42 37.46 17.06
N LYS A 448 -18.98 38.42 16.24
CA LYS A 448 -18.88 38.24 14.78
C LYS A 448 -17.86 37.17 14.39
N LEU A 449 -16.72 37.12 15.06
CA LEU A 449 -15.71 36.08 14.84
C LEU A 449 -16.25 34.68 15.21
N LEU A 450 -16.91 34.55 16.36
CA LEU A 450 -17.55 33.30 16.78
C LEU A 450 -18.65 32.87 15.81
N GLN A 451 -19.45 33.81 15.29
CA GLN A 451 -20.48 33.52 14.28
C GLN A 451 -19.87 32.94 13.00
N ALA A 452 -18.78 33.54 12.50
CA ALA A 452 -18.06 33.06 11.33
C ALA A 452 -17.42 31.67 11.58
N GLU A 453 -16.88 31.44 12.79
CA GLU A 453 -16.34 30.13 13.16
C GLU A 453 -17.42 29.05 13.22
N ILE A 454 -18.61 29.37 13.75
CA ILE A 454 -19.76 28.46 13.75
C ILE A 454 -20.20 28.10 12.34
N GLU A 455 -20.24 29.06 11.41
CA GLU A 455 -20.59 28.81 10.00
C GLU A 455 -19.55 27.92 9.31
N ASN A 456 -18.26 28.19 9.52
CA ASN A 456 -17.18 27.34 9.02
C ASN A 456 -17.26 25.91 9.59
N LYS A 457 -17.55 25.76 10.88
CA LYS A 457 -17.72 24.45 11.52
C LYS A 457 -18.94 23.70 10.98
N LYS A 458 -20.05 24.40 10.67
CA LYS A 458 -21.21 23.80 10.02
C LYS A 458 -20.87 23.27 8.62
N HIS A 459 -20.12 24.04 7.83
CA HIS A 459 -19.66 23.61 6.51
C HIS A 459 -18.77 22.37 6.59
N GLN A 460 -17.80 22.36 7.51
CA GLN A 460 -16.93 21.19 7.75
C GLN A 460 -17.75 19.94 8.10
N ILE A 461 -18.77 20.07 8.96
CA ILE A 461 -19.65 18.95 9.32
C ILE A 461 -20.43 18.43 8.10
N GLU A 462 -20.90 19.31 7.21
CA GLU A 462 -21.61 18.91 5.99
C GLU A 462 -20.70 18.19 5.00
N GLU A 463 -19.46 18.65 4.83
CA GLU A 463 -18.44 17.99 4.01
C GLU A 463 -18.09 16.60 4.58
N GLU A 464 -17.85 16.50 5.89
CA GLU A 464 -17.57 15.22 6.55
C GLU A 464 -18.73 14.24 6.44
N LYS A 465 -19.98 14.71 6.53
CA LYS A 465 -21.17 13.88 6.30
C LYS A 465 -21.24 13.36 4.88
N LEU A 466 -20.92 14.19 3.89
CA LEU A 466 -20.88 13.76 2.49
C LEU A 466 -19.80 12.69 2.27
N GLN A 467 -18.60 12.90 2.80
CA GLN A 467 -17.51 11.92 2.74
C GLN A 467 -17.86 10.61 3.43
N THR A 468 -18.47 10.68 4.62
CA THR A 468 -18.95 9.49 5.36
C THR A 468 -19.97 8.69 4.54
N ASN A 469 -20.90 9.38 3.87
CA ASN A 469 -21.90 8.73 3.03
C ASN A 469 -21.28 8.06 1.79
N LEU A 470 -20.28 8.69 1.17
CA LEU A 470 -19.53 8.10 0.05
C LEU A 470 -18.76 6.85 0.47
N ILE A 471 -17.97 6.95 1.54
CA ILE A 471 -17.20 5.81 2.08
C ILE A 471 -18.14 4.67 2.48
N ARG A 472 -19.30 4.98 3.06
CA ARG A 472 -20.32 3.97 3.39
C ARG A 472 -20.83 3.26 2.14
N ALA A 473 -21.16 4.01 1.08
CA ALA A 473 -21.62 3.43 -0.18
C ALA A 473 -20.55 2.53 -0.84
N GLU A 474 -19.29 2.96 -0.84
CA GLU A 474 -18.15 2.17 -1.33
C GLU A 474 -17.96 0.90 -0.51
N THR A 475 -18.05 0.99 0.82
CA THR A 475 -17.94 -0.16 1.72
C THR A 475 -19.07 -1.16 1.49
N GLU A 476 -20.30 -0.67 1.29
CA GLU A 476 -21.46 -1.49 0.96
C GLU A 476 -21.25 -2.22 -0.39
N GLN A 477 -20.79 -1.51 -1.44
CA GLN A 477 -20.48 -2.11 -2.74
C GLN A 477 -19.35 -3.15 -2.67
N ALA A 478 -18.25 -2.83 -1.98
CA ALA A 478 -17.13 -3.75 -1.80
C ALA A 478 -17.55 -5.01 -1.04
N SER A 479 -18.42 -4.87 -0.04
CA SER A 479 -18.97 -6.02 0.68
C SER A 479 -19.86 -6.90 -0.19
N LEU A 480 -20.64 -6.33 -1.13
CA LEU A 480 -21.44 -7.10 -2.09
C LEU A 480 -20.53 -7.91 -3.02
N LEU A 481 -19.50 -7.28 -3.61
CA LEU A 481 -18.54 -7.94 -4.47
C LEU A 481 -17.77 -9.06 -3.76
N LYS A 482 -17.36 -8.82 -2.50
CA LYS A 482 -16.70 -9.84 -1.67
C LYS A 482 -17.61 -11.05 -1.46
N GLN A 483 -18.89 -10.81 -1.19
CA GLN A 483 -19.87 -11.87 -1.00
C GLN A 483 -20.11 -12.65 -2.29
N GLU A 484 -20.29 -11.97 -3.42
CA GLU A 484 -20.44 -12.60 -4.74
C GLU A 484 -19.25 -13.51 -5.09
N ASN A 485 -18.02 -13.03 -4.86
CA ASN A 485 -16.81 -13.83 -5.06
C ASN A 485 -16.76 -15.06 -4.14
N LEU A 486 -17.12 -14.89 -2.87
CA LEU A 486 -17.19 -16.00 -1.92
C LEU A 486 -18.21 -17.05 -2.36
N ASP A 487 -19.41 -16.62 -2.74
CA ASP A 487 -20.48 -17.50 -3.19
C ASP A 487 -20.11 -18.24 -4.48
N TYR A 488 -19.45 -17.55 -5.43
CA TYR A 488 -18.91 -18.17 -6.63
C TYR A 488 -17.93 -19.30 -6.28
N ILE A 489 -16.96 -19.03 -5.39
CA ILE A 489 -15.98 -20.03 -4.94
C ILE A 489 -16.65 -21.19 -4.23
N VAL A 490 -17.57 -20.92 -3.29
CA VAL A 490 -18.28 -21.94 -2.52
C VAL A 490 -19.12 -22.83 -3.44
N ARG A 491 -19.83 -22.27 -4.43
CA ARG A 491 -20.58 -23.04 -5.44
C ARG A 491 -19.66 -23.95 -6.26
N HIS A 492 -18.50 -23.46 -6.68
CA HIS A 492 -17.52 -24.24 -7.43
C HIS A 492 -16.92 -25.37 -6.59
N GLN A 493 -16.53 -25.08 -5.34
CA GLN A 493 -16.03 -26.08 -4.40
C GLN A 493 -17.08 -27.13 -4.07
N TYR A 494 -18.34 -26.72 -3.89
CA TYR A 494 -19.45 -27.63 -3.65
C TYR A 494 -19.70 -28.53 -4.87
N ARG A 495 -19.72 -27.96 -6.08
CA ARG A 495 -19.87 -28.70 -7.33
C ARG A 495 -18.73 -29.68 -7.54
N ALA A 496 -17.48 -29.27 -7.29
CA ALA A 496 -16.31 -30.14 -7.36
C ALA A 496 -16.38 -31.29 -6.34
N ARG A 497 -16.80 -31.02 -5.09
CA ARG A 497 -17.04 -32.06 -4.07
C ARG A 497 -18.11 -33.06 -4.52
N ARG A 498 -19.23 -32.59 -5.08
CA ARG A 498 -20.30 -33.45 -5.61
C ARG A 498 -19.81 -34.31 -6.78
N TYR A 499 -19.03 -33.76 -7.71
CA TYR A 499 -18.46 -34.55 -8.81
C TYR A 499 -17.43 -35.59 -8.33
N ARG A 500 -16.59 -35.27 -7.34
CA ARG A 500 -15.68 -36.25 -6.73
C ARG A 500 -16.45 -37.36 -6.02
N ALA A 501 -17.52 -37.04 -5.29
CA ALA A 501 -18.37 -38.04 -4.65
C ALA A 501 -19.08 -38.95 -5.66
N LEU A 502 -19.48 -38.41 -6.81
CA LEU A 502 -20.05 -39.18 -7.93
C LEU A 502 -19.00 -40.09 -8.58
N ALA A 503 -17.80 -39.57 -8.85
CA ALA A 503 -16.68 -40.33 -9.43
C ALA A 503 -16.24 -41.49 -8.52
N ASN A 504 -16.24 -41.27 -7.20
CA ASN A 504 -15.92 -42.29 -6.21
C ASN A 504 -17.11 -43.21 -5.85
N ALA A 505 -18.23 -43.11 -6.58
CA ALA A 505 -19.48 -43.85 -6.34
C ALA A 505 -20.05 -43.74 -4.90
N GLN A 506 -19.64 -42.73 -4.13
CA GLN A 506 -20.11 -42.51 -2.77
C GLN A 506 -21.53 -41.92 -2.72
N GLN A 507 -21.94 -41.21 -3.79
CA GLN A 507 -23.30 -40.71 -3.96
C GLN A 507 -23.80 -40.96 -5.37
N LEU A 508 -24.95 -41.63 -5.46
CA LEU A 508 -25.65 -41.89 -6.72
C LEU A 508 -26.54 -40.68 -7.12
N PRO A 509 -26.69 -40.39 -8.43
CA PRO A 509 -27.60 -39.36 -8.89
C PRO A 509 -29.05 -39.65 -8.47
N LYS A 510 -29.76 -38.64 -7.96
CA LYS A 510 -31.20 -38.75 -7.58
C LYS A 510 -32.09 -39.09 -8.77
N PHE A 511 -31.78 -38.52 -9.94
CA PHE A 511 -32.46 -38.78 -11.19
C PHE A 511 -31.46 -39.29 -12.20
N ARG A 512 -31.81 -40.37 -12.92
CA ARG A 512 -31.01 -40.93 -14.03
C ARG A 512 -31.60 -40.60 -15.41
N ASN A 513 -32.86 -40.16 -15.45
CA ASN A 513 -33.55 -39.77 -16.68
C ASN A 513 -33.39 -38.26 -16.90
N GLU A 514 -32.85 -37.88 -18.06
CA GLU A 514 -32.61 -36.50 -18.46
C GLU A 514 -33.88 -35.64 -18.44
N ILE A 515 -35.03 -36.20 -18.83
CA ILE A 515 -36.31 -35.47 -18.84
C ILE A 515 -36.72 -35.06 -17.42
N LEU A 516 -36.52 -35.94 -16.43
CA LEU A 516 -36.81 -35.64 -15.03
C LEU A 516 -35.83 -34.62 -14.44
N ILE A 517 -34.56 -34.64 -14.87
CA ILE A 517 -33.55 -33.64 -14.48
C ILE A 517 -33.93 -32.27 -15.03
N GLN A 518 -34.31 -32.19 -16.31
CA GLN A 518 -34.74 -30.94 -16.93
C GLN A 518 -36.02 -30.39 -16.28
N ALA A 519 -37.00 -31.24 -15.98
CA ALA A 519 -38.22 -30.83 -15.29
C ALA A 519 -37.97 -30.31 -13.87
N ASP A 520 -37.08 -30.94 -13.10
CA ASP A 520 -36.72 -30.46 -11.75
C ASP A 520 -35.90 -29.15 -11.80
N LEU A 521 -34.99 -29.03 -12.76
CA LEU A 521 -34.22 -27.82 -12.99
C LEU A 521 -35.11 -26.64 -13.40
N GLN A 522 -36.12 -26.89 -14.23
CA GLN A 522 -37.10 -25.88 -14.63
C GLN A 522 -37.98 -25.45 -13.45
N ARG A 523 -38.47 -26.40 -12.63
CA ARG A 523 -39.18 -26.08 -11.38
C ARG A 523 -38.33 -25.22 -10.44
N GLN A 524 -37.04 -25.53 -10.29
CA GLN A 524 -36.15 -24.72 -9.44
C GLN A 524 -35.91 -23.32 -10.00
N ARG A 525 -35.82 -23.17 -11.32
CA ARG A 525 -35.74 -21.85 -11.97
C ARG A 525 -36.99 -21.01 -11.72
N GLU A 526 -38.18 -21.59 -11.90
CA GLU A 526 -39.45 -20.91 -11.64
C GLU A 526 -39.57 -20.47 -10.17
N VAL A 527 -39.16 -21.32 -9.22
CA VAL A 527 -39.13 -20.95 -7.79
C VAL A 527 -38.14 -19.80 -7.54
N ASN A 528 -36.94 -19.84 -8.10
CA ASN A 528 -35.95 -18.78 -7.94
C ASN A 528 -36.41 -17.45 -8.56
N GLU A 529 -37.05 -17.50 -9.73
CA GLU A 529 -37.62 -16.31 -10.40
C GLU A 529 -38.74 -15.69 -9.56
N ASN A 530 -39.63 -16.51 -8.98
CA ASN A 530 -40.66 -16.03 -8.06
C ASN A 530 -40.08 -15.38 -6.81
N ILE A 531 -39.06 -15.98 -6.19
CA ILE A 531 -38.40 -15.40 -5.01
C ILE A 531 -37.65 -14.11 -5.38
N ALA A 532 -36.98 -14.07 -6.53
CA ALA A 532 -36.32 -12.87 -7.02
C ALA A 532 -37.32 -11.71 -7.23
N ALA A 533 -38.49 -11.99 -7.83
CA ALA A 533 -39.55 -11.01 -8.00
C ALA A 533 -40.08 -10.47 -6.66
N VAL A 534 -40.25 -11.34 -5.66
CA VAL A 534 -40.63 -10.94 -4.28
C VAL A 534 -39.57 -10.05 -3.64
N VAL A 535 -38.28 -10.39 -3.80
CA VAL A 535 -37.18 -9.58 -3.26
C VAL A 535 -37.10 -8.22 -3.96
N GLU A 536 -37.33 -8.16 -5.27
CA GLU A 536 -37.37 -6.90 -6.03
C GLU A 536 -38.55 -6.01 -5.63
N THR A 537 -39.72 -6.59 -5.32
CA THR A 537 -40.85 -5.82 -4.75
C THR A 537 -40.52 -5.30 -3.35
N LEU A 538 -39.94 -6.14 -2.49
CA LEU A 538 -39.49 -5.72 -1.15
C LEU A 538 -38.42 -4.61 -1.20
N GLN A 539 -37.59 -4.56 -2.25
CA GLN A 539 -36.62 -3.48 -2.43
C GLN A 539 -37.28 -2.13 -2.72
N GLN A 540 -38.41 -2.14 -3.43
CA GLN A 540 -39.19 -0.93 -3.71
C GLN A 540 -39.94 -0.47 -2.46
N ASP A 541 -40.54 -1.41 -1.73
CA ASP A 541 -41.32 -1.13 -0.53
C ASP A 541 -40.45 -0.69 0.67
N PHE A 542 -39.20 -1.17 0.75
CA PHE A 542 -38.27 -0.87 1.85
C PHE A 542 -36.90 -0.35 1.37
N PRO A 543 -36.80 0.92 0.94
CA PRO A 543 -35.55 1.51 0.44
C PRO A 543 -34.40 1.49 1.44
N VAL A 544 -34.72 1.58 2.74
CA VAL A 544 -33.73 1.57 3.85
C VAL A 544 -33.01 0.21 3.96
N GLN A 545 -33.63 -0.88 3.49
CA GLN A 545 -33.09 -2.24 3.55
C GLN A 545 -32.47 -2.70 2.22
N LYS A 546 -32.36 -1.79 1.24
CA LYS A 546 -31.90 -2.08 -0.13
C LYS A 546 -30.57 -2.85 -0.17
N TYR A 547 -29.61 -2.51 0.69
CA TYR A 547 -28.33 -3.21 0.79
C TYR A 547 -28.49 -4.69 1.16
N ASN A 548 -29.28 -4.99 2.20
CA ASN A 548 -29.49 -6.36 2.66
C ASN A 548 -30.31 -7.18 1.64
N LEU A 549 -31.28 -6.54 1.00
CA LEU A 549 -32.09 -7.18 -0.04
C LEU A 549 -31.28 -7.44 -1.32
N ASN A 550 -30.32 -6.57 -1.66
CA ASN A 550 -29.39 -6.79 -2.78
C ASN A 550 -28.51 -8.03 -2.55
N LYS A 551 -28.06 -8.28 -1.32
CA LYS A 551 -27.33 -9.51 -0.97
C LYS A 551 -28.14 -10.76 -1.27
N ILE A 552 -29.43 -10.75 -0.91
CA ILE A 552 -30.34 -11.88 -1.13
C ILE A 552 -30.59 -12.05 -2.63
N LEU A 553 -30.78 -10.95 -3.37
CA LEU A 553 -31.00 -10.99 -4.81
C LEU A 553 -29.80 -11.56 -5.57
N GLN A 554 -28.56 -11.23 -5.16
CA GLN A 554 -27.34 -11.80 -5.74
C GLN A 554 -27.21 -13.31 -5.51
N LEU A 555 -27.75 -13.84 -4.42
CA LEU A 555 -27.74 -15.28 -4.13
C LEU A 555 -28.75 -16.07 -4.97
N LEU A 556 -29.84 -15.42 -5.40
CA LEU A 556 -30.92 -16.07 -6.17
C LEU A 556 -30.61 -16.13 -7.67
N LYS A 557 -29.76 -15.23 -8.16
CA LYS A 557 -29.16 -15.26 -9.49
C LYS A 557 -28.01 -16.28 -9.54
#